data_AF-A0A935CDJ7-F1
#
_entry.id   AF-A0A935CDJ7-F1
#
_cell.length_a   1.000
_cell.length_b   1.000
_cell.length_c   1.000
_cell.angle_alpha   90.00
_cell.angle_beta   90.00
_cell.angle_gamma   90.00
#
_symmetry.space_group_name_H-M   'P 1'
#
loop_
_entity.id
_entity.type
_entity.pdbx_description
1 polymer ?
#
loop_
_entity_poly.entity_id
_entity_poly.type
_entity_poly.pdbx_seq_one_letter_code
_entity_poly.pdbx_strand_id
1 'polypeptide(L)'
;MILPKVRDPRLVTIRRGGLLTDPDHHLLALWAAACAEHVLDLFEAECPSDLRPRHAIAGARAWAAGELAMMQSRAAGGHAMGAARPLSGAARFAAYAAGQAACIPHVPEHDLGAAAYAIKAARAAAAAGDDGEDAARRECQWQRDQLPDPIRALVLDDQARRNPICWSVFTEPGPLAAGPTHPSGGLQR
;
A
#
# COMPACT_ATOMS: atom_id res chain seq x y z
N MET A 1 5.15 10.08 -8.30
CA MET A 1 6.21 9.49 -7.47
C MET A 1 5.67 9.36 -6.06
N ILE A 2 5.66 8.17 -5.46
CA ILE A 2 5.08 7.91 -4.12
C ILE A 2 6.05 8.27 -2.98
N LEU A 3 7.32 8.52 -3.30
CA LEU A 3 8.31 8.96 -2.32
C LEU A 3 8.20 10.48 -2.08
N PRO A 4 8.14 10.94 -0.83
CA PRO A 4 8.07 12.35 -0.51
C PRO A 4 9.41 13.05 -0.79
N LYS A 5 9.36 14.37 -1.04
CA LYS A 5 10.58 15.19 -1.19
C LYS A 5 11.36 15.31 0.13
N VAL A 6 10.63 15.45 1.23
CA VAL A 6 11.17 15.50 2.58
C VAL A 6 10.96 14.14 3.24
N ARG A 7 12.05 13.53 3.68
CA ARG A 7 12.06 12.22 4.34
C ARG A 7 11.64 12.38 5.80
N ASP A 8 10.84 11.45 6.31
CA ASP A 8 10.61 11.32 7.76
C ASP A 8 11.78 10.52 8.35
N PRO A 9 12.54 11.05 9.31
CA PRO A 9 13.63 10.32 9.95
C PRO A 9 13.20 8.97 10.53
N ARG A 10 11.93 8.80 10.93
CA ARG A 10 11.36 7.53 11.40
C ARG A 10 11.24 6.46 10.32
N LEU A 11 11.40 6.82 9.05
CA LEU A 11 11.45 5.90 7.90
C LEU A 11 12.85 5.86 7.25
N VAL A 12 13.86 6.36 7.95
CA VAL A 12 15.27 6.23 7.56
C VAL A 12 15.94 5.33 8.60
N THR A 13 16.64 4.29 8.15
CA THR A 13 17.33 3.34 9.04
C THR A 13 18.41 4.02 9.88
N ILE A 14 18.66 3.55 11.10
CA ILE A 14 19.72 4.08 11.99
C ILE A 14 21.09 4.12 11.28
N ARG A 15 21.45 3.06 10.55
CA ARG A 15 22.70 3.00 9.75
C ARG A 15 22.82 4.06 8.64
N ARG A 16 21.74 4.78 8.33
CA ARG A 16 21.68 5.89 7.36
C ARG A 16 21.35 7.23 8.03
N GLY A 17 21.49 7.33 9.35
CA GLY A 17 21.29 8.57 10.11
C GLY A 17 19.83 8.88 10.46
N GLY A 18 18.93 7.90 10.41
CA GLY A 18 17.54 8.05 10.84
C GLY A 18 17.23 7.35 12.16
N LEU A 19 15.95 7.05 12.39
CA LEU A 19 15.41 6.50 13.63
C LEU A 19 14.80 5.09 13.47
N LEU A 20 14.66 4.59 12.24
CA LEU A 20 14.05 3.28 11.98
C LEU A 20 15.01 2.16 12.41
N THR A 21 14.55 1.29 13.30
CA THR A 21 15.28 0.10 13.73
C THR A 21 15.20 -0.99 12.66
N ASP A 22 16.15 -1.93 12.64
CA ASP A 22 16.11 -3.07 11.72
C ASP A 22 14.90 -3.98 11.94
N PRO A 23 14.49 -4.30 13.19
CA PRO A 23 13.24 -5.00 13.44
C PRO A 23 12.01 -4.29 12.87
N ASP A 24 11.89 -2.97 13.06
CA ASP A 24 10.75 -2.22 12.51
C ASP A 24 10.80 -2.17 10.98
N HIS A 25 11.99 -2.07 10.38
CA HIS A 25 12.17 -2.13 8.93
C HIS A 25 11.71 -3.49 8.36
N HIS A 26 11.98 -4.59 9.07
CA HIS A 26 11.48 -5.91 8.70
C HIS A 26 9.96 -6.01 8.84
N LEU A 27 9.39 -5.45 9.91
CA LEU A 27 7.92 -5.40 10.09
C LEU A 27 7.23 -4.62 8.96
N LEU A 28 7.81 -3.50 8.52
CA LEU A 28 7.30 -2.73 7.37
C LEU A 28 7.30 -3.58 6.09
N ALA A 29 8.38 -4.33 5.85
CA ALA A 29 8.48 -5.22 4.68
C ALA A 29 7.44 -6.35 4.73
N LEU A 30 7.24 -6.97 5.89
CA LEU A 30 6.30 -8.07 6.07
C LEU A 30 4.85 -7.61 5.93
N TRP A 31 4.50 -6.45 6.50
CA TRP A 31 3.17 -5.85 6.37
C TRP A 31 2.88 -5.48 4.92
N ALA A 32 3.79 -4.77 4.24
CA ALA A 32 3.61 -4.39 2.84
C ALA A 32 3.53 -5.60 1.90
N ALA A 33 4.28 -6.67 2.18
CA ALA A 33 4.17 -7.93 1.46
C ALA A 33 2.80 -8.59 1.67
N ALA A 34 2.22 -8.51 2.87
CA ALA A 34 0.84 -8.98 3.12
C ALA A 34 -0.20 -8.16 2.32
N CYS A 35 -0.06 -6.84 2.28
CA CYS A 35 -0.92 -5.97 1.45
C CYS A 35 -0.83 -6.33 -0.04
N ALA A 36 0.37 -6.56 -0.55
CA ALA A 36 0.58 -6.95 -1.94
C ALA A 36 0.05 -8.37 -2.25
N GLU A 37 0.19 -9.30 -1.31
CA GLU A 37 -0.28 -10.68 -1.45
C GLU A 37 -1.80 -10.78 -1.48
N HIS A 38 -2.51 -9.94 -0.71
CA HIS A 38 -3.97 -9.95 -0.65
C HIS A 38 -4.67 -9.65 -1.98
N VAL A 39 -3.97 -8.95 -2.89
CA VAL A 39 -4.46 -8.60 -4.23
C VAL A 39 -3.72 -9.33 -5.36
N LEU A 40 -2.83 -10.27 -5.03
CA LEU A 40 -1.98 -10.96 -6.00
C LEU A 40 -2.80 -11.79 -7.01
N ASP A 41 -3.91 -12.38 -6.55
CA ASP A 41 -4.84 -13.16 -7.34
C ASP A 41 -5.39 -12.36 -8.54
N LEU A 42 -5.58 -11.05 -8.40
CA LEU A 42 -6.00 -10.16 -9.48
C LEU A 42 -5.00 -10.14 -10.64
N PHE A 43 -3.70 -10.22 -10.33
CA PHE A 43 -2.67 -10.36 -11.35
C PHE A 43 -2.63 -11.77 -11.92
N GLU A 44 -2.71 -12.79 -11.07
CA GLU A 44 -2.58 -14.19 -11.47
C GLU A 44 -3.77 -14.67 -12.32
N ALA A 45 -4.95 -14.06 -12.16
CA ALA A 45 -6.10 -14.31 -13.03
C ALA A 45 -5.86 -13.84 -14.48
N GLU A 46 -5.18 -12.70 -14.67
CA GLU A 46 -4.87 -12.16 -16.00
C GLU A 46 -3.58 -12.77 -16.60
N CYS A 47 -2.59 -13.10 -15.76
CA CYS A 47 -1.25 -13.54 -16.15
C CYS A 47 -0.77 -14.77 -15.35
N PRO A 48 -1.45 -15.93 -15.43
CA PRO A 48 -1.22 -17.07 -14.53
C PRO A 48 0.17 -17.71 -14.63
N SER A 49 0.85 -17.55 -15.76
CA SER A 49 2.21 -18.08 -15.97
C SER A 49 3.32 -17.11 -15.56
N ASP A 50 3.00 -15.85 -15.23
CA ASP A 50 4.00 -14.85 -14.87
C ASP A 50 4.19 -14.77 -13.36
N LEU A 51 5.26 -15.39 -12.87
CA LEU A 51 5.53 -15.49 -11.44
C LEU A 51 6.24 -14.26 -10.86
N ARG A 52 6.52 -13.21 -11.67
CA ARG A 52 7.33 -12.06 -11.22
C ARG A 52 6.75 -11.34 -9.99
N PRO A 53 5.44 -11.04 -9.89
CA PRO A 53 4.87 -10.44 -8.68
C PRO A 53 4.94 -11.34 -7.46
N ARG A 54 4.62 -12.64 -7.61
CA ARG A 54 4.74 -13.64 -6.53
C ARG A 54 6.18 -13.72 -6.00
N HIS A 55 7.17 -13.77 -6.89
CA HIS A 55 8.59 -13.77 -6.52
C HIS A 55 9.02 -12.47 -5.82
N ALA A 56 8.46 -11.33 -6.18
CA ALA A 56 8.76 -10.06 -5.51
C ALA A 56 8.24 -10.06 -4.06
N ILE A 57 7.01 -10.53 -3.83
CA ILE A 57 6.43 -10.68 -2.48
C ILE A 57 7.29 -11.65 -1.65
N ALA A 58 7.62 -12.83 -2.20
CA ALA A 58 8.49 -13.79 -1.55
C ALA A 58 9.88 -13.20 -1.24
N GLY A 59 10.43 -12.39 -2.14
CA GLY A 59 11.71 -11.71 -1.95
C GLY A 59 11.70 -10.72 -0.79
N ALA A 60 10.62 -9.97 -0.61
CA ALA A 60 10.46 -9.09 0.55
C ALA A 60 10.45 -9.89 1.88
N ARG A 61 9.74 -11.02 1.92
CA ARG A 61 9.68 -11.91 3.09
C ARG A 61 11.02 -12.56 3.39
N ALA A 62 11.69 -13.10 2.37
CA ALA A 62 13.00 -13.73 2.51
C ALA A 62 14.07 -12.73 2.97
N TRP A 63 14.02 -11.48 2.50
CA TRP A 63 14.91 -10.43 3.02
C TRP A 63 14.66 -10.14 4.50
N ALA A 64 13.40 -10.00 4.92
CA ALA A 64 13.06 -9.76 6.31
C ALA A 64 13.45 -10.93 7.25
N ALA A 65 13.51 -12.16 6.70
CA ALA A 65 14.01 -13.34 7.39
C ALA A 65 15.56 -13.46 7.40
N GLY A 66 16.28 -12.57 6.70
CA GLY A 66 17.73 -12.62 6.56
C GLY A 66 18.25 -13.63 5.53
N GLU A 67 17.37 -14.17 4.68
CA GLU A 67 17.66 -15.24 3.71
C GLU A 67 18.00 -14.71 2.31
N LEU A 68 17.66 -13.45 2.02
CA LEU A 68 17.88 -12.83 0.71
C LEU A 68 18.58 -11.48 0.84
N ALA A 69 19.55 -11.19 -0.04
CA ALA A 69 20.22 -9.89 -0.03
C ALA A 69 19.29 -8.77 -0.52
N MET A 70 19.46 -7.56 0.03
CA MET A 70 18.66 -6.37 -0.32
C MET A 70 18.59 -6.12 -1.84
N MET A 71 19.73 -6.26 -2.54
CA MET A 71 19.79 -6.02 -3.99
C MET A 71 19.02 -7.07 -4.80
N GLN A 72 18.94 -8.32 -4.31
CA GLN A 72 18.16 -9.38 -4.96
C GLN A 72 16.66 -9.13 -4.79
N SER A 73 16.22 -8.75 -3.58
CA SER A 73 14.83 -8.33 -3.36
C SER A 73 14.46 -7.14 -4.25
N ARG A 74 15.31 -6.11 -4.30
CA ARG A 74 15.11 -4.94 -5.16
C ARG A 74 15.01 -5.32 -6.64
N ALA A 75 15.83 -6.25 -7.12
CA ALA A 75 15.77 -6.73 -8.50
C ALA A 75 14.44 -7.45 -8.79
N ALA A 76 13.97 -8.31 -7.88
CA ALA A 76 12.65 -8.93 -7.99
C ALA A 76 11.53 -7.88 -8.04
N GLY A 77 11.63 -6.81 -7.26
CA GLY A 77 10.73 -5.67 -7.33
C GLY A 77 10.71 -5.00 -8.70
N GLY A 78 11.87 -4.77 -9.29
CA GLY A 78 12.00 -4.26 -10.66
C GLY A 78 11.35 -5.17 -11.70
N HIS A 79 11.48 -6.49 -11.56
CA HIS A 79 10.84 -7.47 -12.43
C HIS A 79 9.30 -7.44 -12.34
N ALA A 80 8.74 -7.37 -11.12
CA ALA A 80 7.30 -7.23 -10.91
C ALA A 80 6.75 -5.91 -11.50
N MET A 81 7.45 -4.80 -11.32
CA MET A 81 7.09 -3.54 -11.97
C MET A 81 7.18 -3.64 -13.50
N GLY A 82 8.11 -4.42 -14.04
CA GLY A 82 8.19 -4.75 -15.46
C GLY A 82 6.97 -5.52 -15.96
N ALA A 83 6.45 -6.46 -15.17
CA ALA A 83 5.22 -7.21 -15.45
C ALA A 83 3.97 -6.30 -15.49
N ALA A 84 3.95 -5.25 -14.67
CA ALA A 84 2.83 -4.29 -14.63
C ALA A 84 2.74 -3.37 -15.87
N ARG A 85 3.85 -3.17 -16.61
CA ARG A 85 3.92 -2.20 -17.71
C ARG A 85 2.89 -2.44 -18.83
N PRO A 86 2.74 -3.65 -19.39
CA PRO A 86 1.78 -3.89 -20.47
C PRO A 86 0.32 -3.94 -20.00
N LEU A 87 0.06 -4.15 -18.71
CA LEU A 87 -1.29 -4.38 -18.19
C LEU A 87 -2.07 -3.09 -17.94
N SER A 88 -3.33 -3.18 -17.53
CA SER A 88 -4.12 -2.05 -17.02
C SER A 88 -5.00 -2.53 -15.87
N GLY A 89 -5.76 -1.63 -15.22
CA GLY A 89 -6.70 -2.04 -14.18
C GLY A 89 -6.08 -2.74 -12.98
N ALA A 90 -6.80 -3.73 -12.45
CA ALA A 90 -6.50 -4.41 -11.20
C ALA A 90 -5.15 -5.14 -11.21
N ALA A 91 -4.89 -5.97 -12.24
CA ALA A 91 -3.63 -6.72 -12.34
C ALA A 91 -2.40 -5.82 -12.38
N ARG A 92 -2.45 -4.70 -13.14
CA ARG A 92 -1.36 -3.71 -13.16
C ARG A 92 -1.05 -3.20 -11.75
N PHE A 93 -2.08 -2.84 -10.99
CA PHE A 93 -1.89 -2.29 -9.65
C PHE A 93 -1.39 -3.36 -8.67
N ALA A 94 -1.88 -4.59 -8.74
CA ALA A 94 -1.37 -5.71 -7.93
C ALA A 94 0.13 -5.97 -8.19
N ALA A 95 0.56 -5.97 -9.46
CA ALA A 95 1.98 -6.11 -9.79
C ALA A 95 2.84 -4.93 -9.31
N TYR A 96 2.31 -3.69 -9.36
CA TYR A 96 2.99 -2.56 -8.75
C TYR A 96 3.08 -2.68 -7.22
N ALA A 97 2.03 -3.16 -6.55
CA ALA A 97 2.04 -3.38 -5.10
C ALA A 97 3.17 -4.36 -4.70
N ALA A 98 3.25 -5.50 -5.39
CA ALA A 98 4.33 -6.48 -5.21
C ALA A 98 5.72 -5.89 -5.46
N GLY A 99 5.85 -5.09 -6.53
CA GLY A 99 7.10 -4.41 -6.85
C GLY A 99 7.56 -3.44 -5.77
N GLN A 100 6.63 -2.69 -5.15
CA GLN A 100 6.93 -1.77 -4.06
C GLN A 100 7.36 -2.54 -2.80
N ALA A 101 6.64 -3.59 -2.42
CA ALA A 101 6.97 -4.42 -1.25
C ALA A 101 8.42 -4.93 -1.32
N ALA A 102 8.84 -5.44 -2.47
CA ALA A 102 10.20 -5.94 -2.69
C ALA A 102 11.29 -4.85 -2.71
N CYS A 103 10.92 -3.57 -2.85
CA CYS A 103 11.84 -2.43 -2.80
C CYS A 103 12.03 -1.85 -1.39
N ILE A 104 11.22 -2.23 -0.41
CA ILE A 104 11.35 -1.79 1.00
C ILE A 104 12.75 -2.02 1.59
N PRO A 105 13.42 -3.17 1.34
CA PRO A 105 14.80 -3.39 1.79
C PRO A 105 15.77 -2.25 1.39
N HIS A 106 15.53 -1.64 0.22
CA HIS A 106 16.32 -0.55 -0.30
C HIS A 106 15.91 0.80 0.32
N VAL A 107 14.60 1.08 0.40
CA VAL A 107 14.01 2.33 0.90
C VAL A 107 12.70 2.01 1.66
N PRO A 108 12.62 2.22 2.99
CA PRO A 108 11.46 1.84 3.79
C PRO A 108 10.14 2.43 3.32
N GLU A 109 10.14 3.67 2.79
CA GLU A 109 8.93 4.37 2.33
C GLU A 109 8.22 3.73 1.12
N HIS A 110 8.75 2.64 0.56
CA HIS A 110 7.99 1.84 -0.39
C HIS A 110 6.79 1.11 0.27
N ASP A 111 6.73 1.06 1.61
CA ASP A 111 5.63 0.52 2.41
C ASP A 111 4.24 1.00 1.97
N LEU A 112 3.96 2.32 2.01
CA LEU A 112 2.66 2.83 1.55
C LEU A 112 2.52 2.78 0.03
N GLY A 113 3.62 2.66 -0.71
CA GLY A 113 3.53 2.36 -2.13
C GLY A 113 2.85 1.02 -2.37
N ALA A 114 3.26 -0.02 -1.64
CA ALA A 114 2.64 -1.33 -1.73
C ALA A 114 1.16 -1.28 -1.32
N ALA A 115 0.88 -0.69 -0.15
CA ALA A 115 -0.47 -0.56 0.39
C ALA A 115 -1.41 0.25 -0.54
N ALA A 116 -0.97 1.41 -1.03
CA ALA A 116 -1.79 2.27 -1.89
C ALA A 116 -2.09 1.61 -3.25
N TYR A 117 -1.12 0.90 -3.84
CA TYR A 117 -1.39 0.17 -5.08
C TYR A 117 -2.32 -1.01 -4.85
N ALA A 118 -2.23 -1.73 -3.73
CA ALA A 118 -3.18 -2.79 -3.39
C ALA A 118 -4.62 -2.25 -3.26
N ILE A 119 -4.82 -1.11 -2.57
CA ILE A 119 -6.14 -0.44 -2.51
C ILE A 119 -6.65 -0.09 -3.92
N LYS A 120 -5.78 0.41 -4.80
CA LYS A 120 -6.15 0.71 -6.19
C LYS A 120 -6.48 -0.55 -6.98
N ALA A 121 -5.82 -1.67 -6.71
CA ALA A 121 -6.12 -2.96 -7.34
C ALA A 121 -7.52 -3.44 -6.95
N ALA A 122 -7.83 -3.45 -5.65
CA ALA A 122 -9.16 -3.81 -5.14
C ALA A 122 -10.26 -2.92 -5.71
N ARG A 123 -10.04 -1.59 -5.73
CA ARG A 123 -10.97 -0.63 -6.35
C ARG A 123 -11.22 -0.93 -7.83
N ALA A 124 -10.16 -1.21 -8.58
CA ALA A 124 -10.27 -1.46 -10.02
C ALA A 124 -10.95 -2.80 -10.34
N ALA A 125 -10.79 -3.81 -9.48
CA ALA A 125 -11.46 -5.10 -9.62
C ALA A 125 -12.98 -5.00 -9.43
N ALA A 126 -13.44 -4.08 -8.57
CA ALA A 126 -14.85 -3.84 -8.28
C ALA A 126 -15.50 -2.76 -9.17
N ALA A 127 -14.86 -2.34 -10.27
CA ALA A 127 -15.28 -1.18 -11.07
C ALA A 127 -16.60 -1.34 -11.87
N ALA A 128 -17.41 -2.36 -11.57
CA ALA A 128 -18.78 -2.50 -12.07
C ALA A 128 -19.79 -1.89 -11.08
N GLY A 129 -19.75 -0.57 -10.86
CA GLY A 129 -20.72 0.18 -10.02
C GLY A 129 -20.10 0.97 -8.85
N ASP A 130 -20.93 1.34 -7.86
CA ASP A 130 -20.51 2.05 -6.62
C ASP A 130 -19.62 1.19 -5.70
N ASP A 131 -19.45 -0.09 -6.02
CA ASP A 131 -18.68 -1.07 -5.25
C ASP A 131 -17.17 -0.78 -5.17
N GLY A 132 -16.64 0.04 -6.09
CA GLY A 132 -15.21 0.34 -6.19
C GLY A 132 -14.65 1.10 -4.98
N GLU A 133 -15.33 2.15 -4.53
CA GLU A 133 -14.88 2.90 -3.33
C GLU A 133 -15.07 2.06 -2.07
N ASP A 134 -16.11 1.23 -2.03
CA ASP A 134 -16.38 0.33 -0.91
C ASP A 134 -15.30 -0.77 -0.81
N ALA A 135 -14.89 -1.33 -1.94
CA ALA A 135 -13.77 -2.26 -2.02
C ALA A 135 -12.45 -1.59 -1.57
N ALA A 136 -12.20 -0.35 -1.98
CA ALA A 136 -11.04 0.40 -1.55
C ALA A 136 -11.01 0.60 -0.01
N ARG A 137 -12.16 0.93 0.59
CA ARG A 137 -12.30 1.11 2.04
C ARG A 137 -12.12 -0.20 2.81
N ARG A 138 -12.72 -1.29 2.33
CA ARG A 138 -12.53 -2.63 2.93
C ARG A 138 -11.07 -3.06 2.89
N GLU A 139 -10.39 -2.83 1.76
CA GLU A 139 -8.96 -3.13 1.63
C GLU A 139 -8.12 -2.28 2.58
N CYS A 140 -8.36 -0.97 2.65
CA CYS A 140 -7.66 -0.08 3.59
C CYS A 140 -7.84 -0.51 5.05
N GLN A 141 -9.07 -0.85 5.45
CA GLN A 141 -9.37 -1.35 6.80
C GLN A 141 -8.64 -2.67 7.07
N TRP A 142 -8.73 -3.63 6.14
CA TRP A 142 -8.05 -4.92 6.28
C TRP A 142 -6.54 -4.73 6.46
N GLN A 143 -5.90 -3.85 5.67
CA GLN A 143 -4.47 -3.54 5.81
C GLN A 143 -4.12 -2.97 7.18
N ARG A 144 -5.00 -2.14 7.77
CA ARG A 144 -4.82 -1.59 9.13
C ARG A 144 -5.01 -2.65 10.21
N ASP A 145 -5.87 -3.62 9.98
CA ASP A 145 -6.06 -4.75 10.90
C ASP A 145 -4.82 -5.66 10.90
N GLN A 146 -4.10 -5.74 9.78
CA GLN A 146 -2.84 -6.50 9.68
C GLN A 146 -1.61 -5.79 10.28
N LEU A 147 -1.72 -4.54 10.76
CA LEU A 147 -0.56 -3.80 11.27
C LEU A 147 -0.04 -4.39 12.60
N PRO A 148 1.25 -4.76 12.68
CA PRO A 148 1.90 -5.08 13.94
C PRO A 148 1.94 -3.86 14.87
N ASP A 149 1.68 -4.07 16.16
CA ASP A 149 1.65 -2.99 17.16
C ASP A 149 2.90 -2.08 17.17
N PRO A 150 4.14 -2.58 17.03
CA PRO A 150 5.33 -1.74 17.07
C PRO A 150 5.39 -0.66 15.97
N ILE A 151 4.83 -0.95 14.79
CA ILE A 151 4.87 -0.04 13.64
C ILE A 151 3.52 0.64 13.36
N ARG A 152 2.46 0.25 14.08
CA ARG A 152 1.09 0.73 13.84
C ARG A 152 0.99 2.25 13.85
N ALA A 153 1.49 2.90 14.91
CA ALA A 153 1.42 4.36 15.01
C ALA A 153 2.24 5.06 13.91
N LEU A 154 3.44 4.55 13.60
CA LEU A 154 4.30 5.07 12.54
C LEU A 154 3.59 5.03 11.18
N VAL A 155 2.99 3.89 10.82
CA VAL A 155 2.32 3.71 9.54
C VAL A 155 1.08 4.59 9.44
N LEU A 156 0.27 4.70 10.49
CA LEU A 156 -0.94 5.55 10.48
C LEU A 156 -0.60 7.04 10.35
N ASP A 157 0.42 7.52 11.07
CA ASP A 157 0.93 8.88 10.92
C ASP A 157 1.41 9.15 9.49
N ASP A 158 2.14 8.19 8.91
CA ASP A 158 2.67 8.30 7.55
C ASP A 158 1.55 8.22 6.50
N GLN A 159 0.51 7.39 6.71
CA GLN A 159 -0.70 7.38 5.88
C GLN A 159 -1.34 8.75 5.84
N ALA A 160 -1.55 9.39 7.00
CA ALA A 160 -2.13 10.73 7.08
C ALA A 160 -1.25 11.77 6.35
N ARG A 161 0.07 11.74 6.56
CA ARG A 161 1.02 12.69 5.97
C ARG A 161 1.19 12.52 4.46
N ARG A 162 1.35 11.28 3.98
CA ARG A 162 1.64 10.98 2.55
C ARG A 162 0.38 10.71 1.74
N ASN A 163 -0.81 10.76 2.32
CA ASN A 163 -2.05 10.49 1.61
C ASN A 163 -2.18 11.26 0.28
N PRO A 164 -1.87 12.57 0.20
CA PRO A 164 -2.00 13.32 -1.05
C PRO A 164 -1.14 12.78 -2.20
N ILE A 165 0.06 12.26 -1.90
CA ILE A 165 0.94 11.64 -2.90
C ILE A 165 0.64 10.16 -3.14
N CYS A 166 -0.24 9.57 -2.32
CA CYS A 166 -0.80 8.23 -2.45
C CYS A 166 -2.25 8.27 -2.96
N TRP A 167 -2.65 9.32 -3.69
CA TRP A 167 -3.99 9.47 -4.27
C TRP A 167 -5.15 9.49 -3.26
N SER A 168 -4.88 9.89 -2.02
CA SER A 168 -5.87 10.01 -0.95
C SER A 168 -6.59 8.70 -0.58
N VAL A 169 -6.02 7.55 -0.94
CA VAL A 169 -6.65 6.22 -0.77
C VAL A 169 -6.74 5.75 0.68
N PHE A 170 -6.04 6.38 1.61
CA PHE A 170 -6.08 6.02 3.04
C PHE A 170 -7.15 6.78 3.82
N THR A 171 -7.94 7.64 3.17
CA THR A 171 -8.94 8.46 3.87
C THR A 171 -10.19 7.63 4.17
N GLU A 172 -10.62 7.60 5.42
CA GLU A 172 -12.01 7.28 5.73
C GLU A 172 -12.86 8.52 5.44
N PRO A 173 -14.06 8.39 4.86
CA PRO A 173 -14.95 9.53 4.79
C PRO A 173 -15.23 9.99 6.22
N GLY A 174 -14.87 11.24 6.54
CA GLY A 174 -15.44 11.89 7.71
C GLY A 174 -16.97 11.83 7.61
N PRO A 175 -17.70 11.86 8.73
CA PRO A 175 -19.15 11.94 8.66
C PRO A 175 -19.51 13.09 7.71
N LEU A 176 -20.31 12.80 6.67
CA LEU A 176 -20.89 13.81 5.81
C LEU A 176 -21.39 14.90 6.74
N ALA A 177 -20.75 16.08 6.71
CA ALA A 177 -21.17 17.20 7.52
C ALA A 177 -22.66 17.37 7.21
N ALA A 178 -23.52 17.14 8.20
CA ALA A 178 -24.94 17.34 8.05
C ALA A 178 -25.12 18.76 7.53
N GLY A 179 -25.56 18.88 6.28
CA GLY A 179 -25.83 20.16 5.66
C GLY A 179 -26.77 20.95 6.58
N PRO A 180 -26.67 22.29 6.60
CA PRO A 180 -27.45 23.09 7.52
C PRO A 180 -28.93 22.78 7.31
N THR A 181 -29.55 22.17 8.32
CA THR A 181 -30.99 21.98 8.37
C THR A 181 -31.61 23.37 8.45
N HIS A 182 -32.03 23.91 7.31
CA HIS A 182 -32.86 25.10 7.28
C HIS A 182 -34.17 24.78 8.01
N PRO A 183 -34.53 25.50 9.09
CA PRO A 183 -35.86 25.36 9.64
C PRO A 183 -36.82 25.97 8.62
N SER A 184 -37.67 25.13 8.02
CA SER A 184 -38.86 25.58 7.32
C SER A 184 -39.75 26.29 8.34
N GLY A 185 -39.63 27.62 8.39
CA GLY A 185 -40.54 28.49 9.13
C GLY A 185 -41.93 28.34 8.56
N GLY A 186 -42.77 27.59 9.28
CA GLY A 186 -44.20 27.48 9.00
C GLY A 186 -44.86 28.84 9.07
N LEU A 187 -45.61 29.15 8.03
CA LEU A 187 -46.56 30.24 7.95
C LEU A 187 -47.63 30.06 9.03
N GLN A 188 -47.73 30.99 9.97
CA GLN A 188 -48.96 31.25 10.72
C GLN A 188 -49.22 32.75 10.70
N ARG A 189 -50.04 33.19 9.74
CA ARG A 189 -51.31 33.93 9.91
C ARG A 189 -51.80 34.44 8.55
#